data_AF-A0A8J2ZU27-F1
#
_entry.id   AF-A0A8J2ZU27-F1
#
_cell.length_a   1.000
_cell.length_b   1.000
_cell.length_c   1.000
_cell.angle_alpha   90.00
_cell.angle_beta   90.00
_cell.angle_gamma   90.00
#
_symmetry.space_group_name_H-M   'P 1'
#
loop_
_entity.id
_entity.type
_entity.pdbx_description
1 polymer ?
#
loop_
_entity_poly.entity_id
_entity_poly.type
_entity_poly.pdbx_seq_one_letter_code
_entity_poly.pdbx_strand_id
1 'polypeptide(L)'
;MDEKYKQIISRLYPKLCIVGRDPFPKGATGIPFCKETWDVQFKKNHAGYSIIKSFGQNTENYSSPKEHFYNLAKHGIVFLNASYYFLNKEYISKTKHLDAVASSFGINKPILQRSKKILLSGKDTCTMIGWMNPDVYFDEKYTKVPHPSPQSRNRIKLKSEWDKYWDKDALKNWI
;
A
#
# COMPACT_ATOMS: atom_id res chain seq x y z
N MET A 1 -1.03 11.69 -6.23
CA MET A 1 -1.10 11.45 -4.77
C MET A 1 -1.96 12.54 -4.18
N ASP A 2 -2.64 12.31 -3.05
CA ASP A 2 -3.31 13.40 -2.31
C ASP A 2 -2.24 14.36 -1.75
N GLU A 3 -2.40 15.66 -1.98
CA GLU A 3 -1.36 16.65 -1.63
C GLU A 3 -1.20 16.83 -0.11
N LYS A 4 -2.28 16.77 0.66
CA LYS A 4 -2.20 16.83 2.13
C LYS A 4 -1.48 15.59 2.67
N TYR A 5 -1.79 14.41 2.14
CA TYR A 5 -1.10 13.18 2.47
C TYR A 5 0.39 13.26 2.15
N LYS A 6 0.73 13.75 0.95
CA LYS A 6 2.11 13.95 0.50
C LYS A 6 2.89 14.84 1.46
N GLN A 7 2.29 15.95 1.90
CA GLN A 7 2.90 16.85 2.87
C GLN A 7 3.16 16.15 4.21
N ILE A 8 2.20 15.39 4.72
CA ILE A 8 2.37 14.61 5.96
C ILE A 8 3.55 13.65 5.82
N ILE A 9 3.54 12.78 4.81
CA ILE A 9 4.51 11.68 4.71
C ILE A 9 5.93 12.15 4.32
N SER A 10 6.05 13.32 3.67
CA SER A 10 7.35 13.87 3.27
C SER A 10 8.28 14.19 4.45
N ARG A 11 7.72 14.39 5.65
CA ARG A 11 8.47 14.79 6.86
C ARG A 11 8.71 13.65 7.85
N LEU A 12 8.29 12.43 7.51
CA LEU A 12 8.31 11.29 8.43
C LEU A 12 9.50 10.35 8.20
N TYR A 13 9.78 9.56 9.23
CA TYR A 13 10.60 8.34 9.19
C TYR A 13 9.67 7.15 9.45
N PRO A 14 9.07 6.55 8.40
CA PRO A 14 8.01 5.56 8.58
C PRO A 14 8.50 4.31 9.32
N LYS A 15 7.73 3.85 10.31
CA LYS A 15 7.92 2.51 10.91
C LYS A 15 7.60 1.44 9.87
N LEU A 16 6.52 1.64 9.11
CA LEU A 16 6.04 0.72 8.09
C LEU A 16 5.61 1.51 6.85
N CYS A 17 6.02 1.06 5.68
CA CYS A 17 5.52 1.53 4.40
C CYS A 17 4.85 0.37 3.66
N ILE A 18 3.59 0.52 3.25
CA ILE A 18 2.85 -0.48 2.47
C ILE A 18 2.68 0.05 1.05
N VAL A 19 3.18 -0.70 0.08
CA VAL A 19 3.20 -0.28 -1.31
C VAL A 19 2.15 -1.05 -2.10
N GLY A 20 1.21 -0.32 -2.71
CA GLY A 20 0.26 -0.80 -3.71
C GLY A 20 0.80 -0.65 -5.13
N ARG A 21 0.03 -1.15 -6.11
CA ARG A 21 0.42 -1.12 -7.52
C ARG A 21 0.21 0.26 -8.13
N ASP A 22 -1.04 0.65 -8.28
CA ASP A 22 -1.50 1.87 -8.94
C ASP A 22 -2.88 2.31 -8.41
N PRO A 23 -3.37 3.52 -8.74
CA PRO A 23 -4.66 4.00 -8.26
C PRO A 23 -5.84 3.17 -8.80
N PHE A 24 -6.99 3.24 -8.13
CA PHE A 24 -8.21 2.67 -8.67
C PHE A 24 -8.63 3.35 -9.98
N PRO A 25 -9.26 2.63 -10.93
CA PRO A 25 -9.74 3.22 -12.19
C PRO A 25 -10.80 4.31 -11.99
N LYS A 26 -11.57 4.24 -10.89
CA LYS A 26 -12.58 5.22 -10.50
C LYS A 26 -12.52 5.45 -8.99
N GLY A 27 -12.76 6.69 -8.57
CA GLY A 27 -12.81 7.08 -7.15
C GLY A 27 -11.46 6.93 -6.42
N ALA A 28 -10.35 7.16 -7.12
CA ALA A 28 -9.04 7.19 -6.48
C ALA A 28 -8.93 8.42 -5.58
N THR A 29 -8.65 8.20 -4.30
CA THR A 29 -8.53 9.27 -3.30
C THR A 29 -7.17 9.95 -3.28
N GLY A 30 -6.20 9.43 -4.05
CA GLY A 30 -4.80 9.84 -3.98
C GLY A 30 -4.00 9.14 -2.87
N ILE A 31 -4.65 8.31 -2.05
CA ILE A 31 -4.01 7.46 -1.03
C ILE A 31 -4.25 5.99 -1.41
N PRO A 32 -3.20 5.14 -1.49
CA PRO A 32 -3.35 3.72 -1.82
C PRO A 32 -4.29 3.01 -0.85
N PHE A 33 -5.12 2.11 -1.38
CA PHE A 33 -6.08 1.30 -0.62
C PHE A 33 -7.22 2.06 0.09
N CYS A 34 -7.20 3.40 0.08
CA CYS A 34 -8.23 4.24 0.67
C CYS A 34 -9.35 4.53 -0.33
N LYS A 35 -10.59 4.35 0.12
CA LYS A 35 -11.83 4.70 -0.57
C LYS A 35 -12.39 6.03 -0.04
N GLU A 36 -13.35 6.58 -0.76
CA GLU A 36 -13.93 7.87 -0.44
C GLU A 36 -14.80 7.85 0.82
N THR A 37 -15.61 6.78 0.98
CA THR A 37 -16.53 6.61 2.10
C THR A 37 -16.30 5.30 2.83
N TRP A 38 -16.72 5.23 4.10
CA TRP A 38 -16.64 4.02 4.92
C TRP A 38 -17.43 2.85 4.32
N ASP A 39 -18.60 3.10 3.75
CA ASP A 39 -19.42 2.07 3.09
C ASP A 39 -18.68 1.38 1.95
N VAL A 40 -17.91 2.14 1.18
CA VAL A 40 -17.09 1.59 0.10
C VAL A 40 -15.80 0.99 0.67
N GLN A 41 -15.18 1.60 1.67
CA GLN A 41 -13.97 1.07 2.32
C GLN A 41 -14.19 -0.32 2.92
N PHE A 42 -15.38 -0.57 3.49
CA PHE A 42 -15.72 -1.80 4.20
C PHE A 42 -16.40 -2.89 3.38
N LYS A 43 -16.53 -2.74 2.06
CA LYS A 43 -16.93 -3.89 1.25
C LYS A 43 -15.84 -4.94 1.32
N LYS A 44 -16.22 -6.16 1.74
CA LYS A 44 -15.29 -7.27 2.05
C LYS A 44 -14.37 -7.64 0.89
N ASN A 45 -14.73 -7.31 -0.35
CA ASN A 45 -13.94 -7.59 -1.54
C ASN A 45 -12.80 -6.57 -1.81
N HIS A 46 -12.69 -5.50 -1.02
CA HIS A 46 -11.63 -4.51 -1.18
C HIS A 46 -10.41 -4.79 -0.33
N ALA A 47 -9.24 -4.60 -0.93
CA ALA A 47 -7.94 -4.66 -0.25
C ALA A 47 -7.86 -3.74 0.99
N GLY A 48 -8.45 -2.56 0.91
CA GLY A 48 -8.47 -1.59 2.00
C GLY A 48 -9.20 -2.09 3.25
N TYR A 49 -10.23 -2.94 3.11
CA TYR A 49 -10.91 -3.56 4.25
C TYR A 49 -9.93 -4.42 5.06
N SER A 50 -9.22 -5.32 4.39
CA SER A 50 -8.28 -6.24 5.05
C SER A 50 -7.12 -5.50 5.71
N ILE A 51 -6.61 -4.44 5.08
CA ILE A 51 -5.55 -3.58 5.66
C ILE A 51 -6.02 -2.94 6.96
N ILE A 52 -7.19 -2.30 6.98
CA ILE A 52 -7.67 -1.63 8.20
C ILE A 52 -7.90 -2.67 9.31
N LYS A 53 -8.50 -3.80 8.97
CA LYS A 53 -8.76 -4.89 9.91
C LYS A 53 -7.47 -5.46 10.49
N SER A 54 -6.38 -5.52 9.72
CA SER A 54 -5.12 -6.07 10.22
C SER A 54 -4.43 -5.19 11.25
N PHE A 55 -4.71 -3.88 11.24
CA PHE A 55 -4.24 -2.97 12.28
C PHE A 55 -5.04 -3.05 13.59
N GLY A 56 -6.20 -3.69 13.60
CA GLY A 56 -7.02 -3.85 14.80
C GLY A 56 -7.57 -2.55 15.38
N GLN A 57 -7.59 -1.46 14.60
CA GLN A 57 -8.08 -0.16 15.07
C GLN A 57 -9.59 -0.03 14.95
N ASN A 58 -10.18 0.69 15.91
CA ASN A 58 -11.53 1.18 15.78
C ASN A 58 -11.54 2.41 14.84
N THR A 59 -12.38 2.37 13.82
CA THR A 59 -12.54 3.44 12.82
C THR A 59 -13.66 4.42 13.15
N GLU A 60 -14.47 4.16 14.18
CA GLU A 60 -15.64 4.97 14.57
C GLU A 60 -15.26 6.42 14.92
N ASN A 61 -14.01 6.67 15.31
CA ASN A 61 -13.51 8.00 15.67
C ASN A 61 -13.13 8.87 14.46
N TYR A 62 -13.31 8.41 13.23
CA TYR A 62 -12.89 9.14 12.02
C TYR A 62 -14.07 9.39 11.09
N SER A 63 -14.25 10.64 10.66
CA SER A 63 -15.37 11.02 9.79
C SER A 63 -15.28 10.40 8.40
N SER A 64 -14.06 10.06 7.95
CA SER A 64 -13.81 9.46 6.64
C SER A 64 -12.61 8.51 6.65
N PRO A 65 -12.51 7.58 5.67
CA PRO A 65 -11.32 6.75 5.51
C PRO A 65 -10.04 7.58 5.33
N LYS A 66 -10.08 8.72 4.62
CA LYS A 66 -8.88 9.55 4.43
C LYS A 66 -8.32 10.05 5.75
N GLU A 67 -9.17 10.52 6.67
CA GLU A 67 -8.74 10.97 7.99
C GLU A 67 -8.08 9.86 8.79
N HIS A 68 -8.63 8.64 8.72
CA HIS A 68 -8.02 7.48 9.33
C HIS A 68 -6.63 7.18 8.75
N PHE A 69 -6.47 7.22 7.43
CA PHE A 69 -5.18 7.04 6.77
C PHE A 69 -4.18 8.17 7.09
N TYR A 70 -4.64 9.40 7.30
CA TYR A 70 -3.80 10.49 7.81
C TYR A 70 -3.32 10.20 9.22
N ASN A 71 -4.19 9.66 10.08
CA ASN A 71 -3.81 9.28 11.43
C ASN A 71 -2.79 8.13 11.43
N LEU A 72 -2.99 7.10 10.61
CA LEU A 72 -2.02 6.01 10.42
C LEU A 72 -0.65 6.56 9.98
N ALA A 73 -0.61 7.50 9.04
CA ALA A 73 0.63 8.15 8.63
C ALA A 73 1.31 8.87 9.81
N LYS A 74 0.57 9.61 10.63
CA LYS A 74 1.13 10.26 11.83
C LYS A 74 1.74 9.26 12.83
N HIS A 75 1.26 8.02 12.87
CA HIS A 75 1.82 6.93 13.69
C HIS A 75 2.98 6.18 13.00
N GLY A 76 3.41 6.64 11.81
CA GLY A 76 4.52 6.07 11.06
C GLY A 76 4.12 4.95 10.09
N ILE A 77 2.83 4.80 9.80
CA ILE A 77 2.30 3.83 8.81
C ILE A 77 1.96 4.56 7.51
N VAL A 78 2.80 4.41 6.50
CA VAL A 78 2.68 5.11 5.21
C VAL A 78 2.22 4.18 4.11
N PHE A 79 1.43 4.70 3.18
CA PHE A 79 0.93 3.98 2.01
C PHE A 79 1.41 4.66 0.74
N LEU A 80 2.10 3.93 -0.14
CA LEU A 80 2.56 4.42 -1.45
C LEU A 80 1.97 3.55 -2.57
N ASN A 81 1.83 4.10 -3.78
CA ASN A 81 1.69 3.27 -4.97
C ASN A 81 3.02 3.22 -5.71
N ALA A 82 3.33 2.09 -6.33
CA ALA A 82 4.47 1.98 -7.23
C ALA A 82 4.30 2.90 -8.46
N SER A 83 3.05 3.13 -8.91
CA SER A 83 2.69 4.15 -9.88
C SER A 83 1.56 5.05 -9.36
N TYR A 84 1.65 6.37 -9.53
CA TYR A 84 0.52 7.28 -9.30
C TYR A 84 -0.36 7.48 -10.54
N TYR A 85 -0.01 6.84 -11.65
CA TYR A 85 -0.81 6.76 -12.87
C TYR A 85 -1.52 5.41 -12.91
N PHE A 86 -2.79 5.40 -13.31
CA PHE A 86 -3.50 4.16 -13.57
C PHE A 86 -2.90 3.47 -14.79
N LEU A 87 -2.43 2.22 -14.63
CA LEU A 87 -1.67 1.52 -15.66
C LEU A 87 -2.52 0.60 -16.54
N ASN A 88 -3.85 0.67 -16.41
CA ASN A 88 -4.84 0.07 -17.30
C ASN A 88 -4.44 -1.29 -17.90
N LYS A 89 -4.65 -2.42 -17.19
CA LYS A 89 -4.77 -3.82 -17.68
C LYS A 89 -4.34 -4.88 -16.66
N GLU A 90 -4.62 -6.15 -17.01
CA GLU A 90 -4.32 -7.39 -16.27
C GLU A 90 -2.83 -7.61 -15.96
N TYR A 91 -1.90 -7.05 -16.75
CA TYR A 91 -0.45 -7.27 -16.59
C TYR A 91 0.38 -5.99 -16.68
N ILE A 92 1.50 -5.96 -15.94
CA ILE A 92 2.50 -4.89 -16.00
C ILE A 92 3.55 -5.17 -17.09
N SER A 93 4.05 -4.12 -17.74
CA SER A 93 5.09 -4.20 -18.79
C SER A 93 6.13 -3.12 -18.57
N LYS A 94 7.41 -3.50 -18.54
CA LYS A 94 8.52 -2.54 -18.36
C LYS A 94 8.52 -1.52 -19.50
N THR A 95 8.50 -1.96 -20.75
CA THR A 95 8.51 -1.09 -21.93
C THR A 95 7.38 -0.06 -21.95
N LYS A 96 6.19 -0.40 -21.45
CA LYS A 96 5.02 0.49 -21.48
C LYS A 96 4.91 1.40 -20.27
N HIS A 97 5.35 0.94 -19.10
CA HIS A 97 5.02 1.58 -17.83
C HIS A 97 6.24 2.15 -17.11
N LEU A 98 7.45 2.01 -17.66
CA LEU A 98 8.69 2.45 -17.01
C LEU A 98 8.64 3.92 -16.62
N ASP A 99 8.21 4.80 -17.51
CA ASP A 99 8.22 6.25 -17.27
C ASP A 99 7.25 6.66 -16.14
N ALA A 100 6.05 6.07 -16.13
CA ALA A 100 5.07 6.30 -15.08
C ALA A 100 5.58 5.82 -13.71
N VAL A 101 6.24 4.66 -13.69
CA VAL A 101 6.86 4.10 -12.48
C VAL A 101 8.07 4.93 -12.05
N ALA A 102 8.93 5.37 -12.96
CA ALA A 102 10.11 6.18 -12.68
C ALA A 102 9.72 7.55 -12.10
N SER A 103 8.73 8.22 -12.70
CA SER A 103 8.17 9.47 -12.18
C SER A 103 7.64 9.30 -10.76
N SER A 104 6.86 8.24 -10.52
CA SER A 104 6.32 7.92 -9.20
C SER A 104 7.42 7.53 -8.20
N PHE A 105 8.47 6.87 -8.67
CA PHE A 105 9.61 6.47 -7.85
C PHE A 105 10.44 7.68 -7.39
N GLY A 106 10.53 8.74 -8.18
CA GLY A 106 11.14 10.00 -7.75
C GLY A 106 10.51 10.55 -6.47
N ILE A 107 9.18 10.41 -6.33
CA ILE A 107 8.44 10.80 -5.12
C ILE A 107 8.66 9.76 -4.00
N ASN A 108 8.61 8.46 -4.34
CA ASN A 108 8.66 7.39 -3.35
C ASN A 108 10.05 7.20 -2.73
N LYS A 109 11.12 7.40 -3.50
CA LYS A 109 12.51 7.11 -3.12
C LYS A 109 12.90 7.66 -1.74
N PRO A 110 12.74 8.96 -1.43
CA PRO A 110 13.11 9.49 -0.11
C PRO A 110 12.27 8.91 1.05
N ILE A 111 11.04 8.46 0.79
CA ILE A 111 10.17 7.85 1.80
C ILE A 111 10.60 6.39 2.04
N LEU A 112 10.85 5.64 0.97
CA LEU A 112 11.31 4.26 1.04
C LEU A 112 12.69 4.17 1.71
N GLN A 113 13.61 5.09 1.43
CA GLN A 113 14.94 5.12 2.05
C GLN A 113 14.88 5.35 3.57
N ARG A 114 13.91 6.13 4.06
CA ARG A 114 13.72 6.42 5.49
C ARG A 114 12.82 5.41 6.21
N SER A 115 12.17 4.50 5.48
CA SER A 115 11.24 3.53 6.05
C SER A 115 11.99 2.39 6.72
N LYS A 116 11.62 2.04 7.96
CA LYS A 116 12.21 0.90 8.69
C LYS A 116 11.80 -0.45 8.09
N LYS A 117 10.56 -0.60 7.66
CA LYS A 117 10.04 -1.81 7.00
C LYS A 117 9.14 -1.45 5.83
N ILE A 118 9.20 -2.23 4.76
CA ILE A 118 8.46 -2.00 3.52
C ILE A 118 7.77 -3.28 3.08
N LEU A 119 6.44 -3.25 2.96
CA LEU A 119 5.63 -4.34 2.43
C LEU A 119 5.29 -4.06 0.97
N LEU A 120 5.75 -4.91 0.07
CA LEU A 120 5.45 -4.84 -1.35
C LEU A 120 4.25 -5.75 -1.65
N SER A 121 3.05 -5.16 -1.72
CA SER A 121 1.79 -5.89 -1.78
C SER A 121 1.53 -6.42 -3.19
N GLY A 122 1.80 -7.71 -3.39
CA GLY A 122 1.63 -8.41 -4.66
C GLY A 122 2.88 -8.44 -5.55
N LYS A 123 2.90 -9.39 -6.50
CA LYS A 123 4.03 -9.61 -7.42
C LYS A 123 4.33 -8.38 -8.28
N ASP A 124 3.29 -7.70 -8.77
CA ASP A 124 3.43 -6.56 -9.67
C ASP A 124 4.14 -5.39 -8.98
N THR A 125 3.73 -5.05 -7.77
CA THR A 125 4.37 -4.00 -6.96
C THR A 125 5.87 -4.27 -6.78
N CYS A 126 6.21 -5.50 -6.37
CA CYS A 126 7.60 -5.91 -6.20
C CYS A 126 8.40 -5.78 -7.50
N THR A 127 7.82 -6.18 -8.62
CA THR A 127 8.45 -6.08 -9.95
C THR A 127 8.66 -4.62 -10.36
N MET A 128 7.65 -3.76 -10.17
CA MET A 128 7.71 -2.34 -10.54
C MET A 128 8.76 -1.57 -9.72
N ILE A 129 8.80 -1.78 -8.39
CA ILE A 129 9.84 -1.17 -7.57
C ILE A 129 11.22 -1.74 -7.93
N GLY A 130 11.32 -3.04 -8.21
CA GLY A 130 12.57 -3.69 -8.62
C GLY A 130 13.16 -3.16 -9.93
N TRP A 131 12.34 -2.58 -10.83
CA TRP A 131 12.87 -1.90 -12.02
C TRP A 131 13.70 -0.67 -11.68
N MET A 132 13.36 0.03 -10.60
CA MET A 132 13.98 1.29 -10.17
C MET A 132 14.99 1.09 -9.04
N ASN A 133 14.80 0.06 -8.23
CA ASN A 133 15.64 -0.27 -7.11
C ASN A 133 15.83 -1.79 -6.99
N PRO A 134 16.87 -2.37 -7.62
CA PRO A 134 17.16 -3.80 -7.52
C PRO A 134 17.39 -4.30 -6.09
N ASP A 135 17.76 -3.42 -5.15
CA ASP A 135 17.99 -3.77 -3.74
C ASP A 135 16.74 -4.40 -3.08
N VAL A 136 15.54 -4.22 -3.64
CA VAL A 136 14.32 -4.87 -3.14
C VAL A 136 14.41 -6.39 -3.07
N TYR A 137 15.34 -7.01 -3.80
CA TYR A 137 15.55 -8.46 -3.81
C TYR A 137 16.54 -8.95 -2.75
N PHE A 138 17.29 -8.04 -2.11
CA PHE A 138 18.40 -8.39 -1.22
C PHE A 138 18.30 -7.71 0.15
N ASP A 139 17.71 -6.51 0.23
CA ASP A 139 17.58 -5.74 1.47
C ASP A 139 16.38 -6.23 2.30
N GLU A 140 16.67 -6.67 3.53
CA GLU A 140 15.72 -7.24 4.48
C GLU A 140 14.58 -6.28 4.88
N LYS A 141 14.76 -4.96 4.67
CA LYS A 141 13.67 -4.01 4.93
C LYS A 141 12.51 -4.21 3.96
N TYR A 142 12.76 -4.74 2.76
CA TYR A 142 11.72 -5.08 1.80
C TYR A 142 11.18 -6.48 2.07
N THR A 143 9.86 -6.61 2.09
CA THR A 143 9.19 -7.89 2.23
C THR A 143 8.08 -7.96 1.19
N LYS A 144 8.22 -8.89 0.25
CA LYS A 144 7.15 -9.24 -0.66
C LYS A 144 6.06 -9.95 0.14
N VAL A 145 4.82 -9.50 -0.04
CA VAL A 145 3.66 -10.08 0.64
C VAL A 145 2.53 -10.33 -0.36
N PRO A 146 1.62 -11.27 -0.09
CA PRO A 146 0.44 -11.45 -0.92
C PRO A 146 -0.38 -10.16 -1.04
N HIS A 147 -1.12 -9.97 -2.12
CA HIS A 147 -2.01 -8.81 -2.23
C HIS A 147 -3.11 -8.90 -1.14
N PRO A 148 -3.52 -7.80 -0.49
CA PRO A 148 -4.50 -7.81 0.62
C PRO A 148 -5.95 -8.08 0.21
N SER A 149 -6.24 -8.36 -1.06
CA SER A 149 -7.59 -8.69 -1.49
C SER A 149 -7.98 -10.14 -1.15
N PRO A 150 -9.27 -10.45 -0.93
CA PRO A 150 -9.71 -11.81 -0.63
C PRO A 150 -9.39 -12.81 -1.75
N GLN A 151 -9.36 -12.38 -3.00
CA GLN A 151 -9.01 -13.26 -4.13
C GLN A 151 -7.58 -13.79 -4.01
N SER A 152 -6.67 -13.00 -3.42
CA SER A 152 -5.31 -13.43 -3.10
C SER A 152 -5.31 -14.45 -1.97
N ARG A 153 -6.10 -14.21 -0.90
CA ARG A 153 -6.27 -15.12 0.24
C ARG A 153 -6.83 -16.49 -0.16
N ASN A 154 -7.81 -16.52 -1.07
CA ASN A 154 -8.50 -17.74 -1.50
C ASN A 154 -7.60 -18.69 -2.32
N ARG A 155 -6.42 -18.24 -2.75
CA ARG A 155 -5.42 -19.13 -3.34
C ARG A 155 -4.75 -19.92 -2.22
N ILE A 156 -5.02 -21.22 -2.15
CA ILE A 156 -4.59 -22.13 -1.06
C ILE A 156 -3.11 -21.91 -0.69
N LYS A 157 -2.23 -21.82 -1.68
CA LYS A 157 -0.77 -21.64 -1.49
C LYS A 157 -0.39 -20.31 -0.81
N LEU A 158 -1.26 -19.31 -0.82
CA LEU A 158 -1.02 -17.99 -0.26
C LEU A 158 -1.78 -17.73 1.04
N LYS A 159 -2.70 -18.60 1.46
CA LYS A 159 -3.58 -18.32 2.60
C LYS A 159 -2.81 -18.06 3.90
N SER A 160 -1.89 -18.94 4.27
CA SER A 160 -1.11 -18.81 5.51
C SER A 160 -0.23 -17.56 5.51
N GLU A 161 0.43 -17.29 4.38
CA GLU A 161 1.23 -16.09 4.20
C GLU A 161 0.37 -14.84 4.21
N TRP A 162 -0.81 -14.87 3.61
CA TRP A 162 -1.77 -13.77 3.62
C TRP A 162 -2.25 -13.48 5.04
N ASP A 163 -2.60 -14.53 5.80
CA ASP A 163 -3.11 -14.39 7.16
C ASP A 163 -2.07 -13.74 8.09
N LYS A 164 -0.77 -14.00 7.88
CA LYS A 164 0.35 -13.38 8.63
C LYS A 164 0.37 -11.84 8.55
N TYR A 165 -0.14 -11.25 7.46
CA TYR A 165 -0.07 -9.79 7.26
C TYR A 165 -1.43 -9.11 7.25
N TRP A 166 -2.48 -9.80 6.79
CA TRP A 166 -3.75 -9.18 6.46
C TRP A 166 -4.96 -9.75 7.21
N ASP A 167 -4.78 -10.81 8.00
CA ASP A 167 -5.86 -11.21 8.91
C ASP A 167 -6.04 -10.17 10.02
N LYS A 168 -7.16 -10.29 10.75
CA LYS A 168 -7.48 -9.43 11.88
C LYS A 168 -6.28 -9.32 12.81
N ASP A 169 -5.94 -8.10 13.19
CA ASP A 169 -4.92 -7.80 14.20
C ASP A 169 -3.48 -8.25 13.83
N ALA A 170 -3.24 -8.73 12.60
CA ALA A 170 -1.93 -9.21 12.17
C ALA A 170 -0.83 -8.13 12.20
N LEU A 171 -1.21 -6.86 12.07
CA LEU A 171 -0.33 -5.69 12.12
C LEU A 171 -0.56 -4.78 13.34
N LYS A 172 -1.33 -5.21 14.35
CA LYS A 172 -1.67 -4.35 15.50
C LYS A 172 -0.45 -3.77 16.23
N ASN A 173 0.67 -4.50 16.26
CA ASN A 173 1.90 -4.11 16.96
C ASN A 173 2.75 -3.06 16.20
N TRP A 174 2.29 -2.60 15.03
CA TRP A 174 2.99 -1.57 14.25
C TRP A 174 2.54 -0.15 14.57
N ILE A 175 1.42 0.00 15.29
CA ILE A 175 0.85 1.29 15.69
C ILE A 175 1.65 1.86 16.87
#